data_AF-A0A355FS55-F1
#
_entry.id   AF-A0A355FS55-F1
#
_cell.length_a   1.000
_cell.length_b   1.000
_cell.length_c   1.000
_cell.angle_alpha   90.00
_cell.angle_beta   90.00
_cell.angle_gamma   90.00
#
_symmetry.space_group_name_H-M   'P 1'
#
loop_
_entity.id
_entity.type
_entity.pdbx_description
1 polymer ?
#
loop_
_entity_poly.entity_id
_entity_poly.type
_entity_poly.pdbx_seq_one_letter_code
_entity_poly.pdbx_strand_id
1 'polypeptide(L)'
;MAATSVTTNPTRTVNILGFPVHLFDLENVASLLTEAIRSKPQARIRVATLNPEMVMAGLDNPELGSALRSADLVVPDGTGVVWALRRAGFRQQQRVTGVDLVEATLA
;
A
#
# COMPACT_ATOMS: atom_id res chain seq x y z
N MET A 1 0.18 9.28 -28.43
CA MET A 1 0.34 9.79 -27.05
C MET A 1 0.83 8.64 -26.21
N ALA A 2 2.14 8.55 -25.98
CA ALA A 2 2.76 7.44 -25.29
C ALA A 2 2.42 7.52 -23.80
N ALA A 3 1.84 6.45 -23.26
CA ALA A 3 1.67 6.26 -21.83
C ALA A 3 3.06 6.31 -21.19
N THR A 4 3.33 7.36 -20.43
CA THR A 4 4.54 7.44 -19.61
C THR A 4 4.42 6.36 -18.55
N SER A 5 5.09 5.24 -18.78
CA SER A 5 5.24 4.14 -17.84
C SER A 5 5.85 4.71 -16.57
N VAL A 6 5.03 4.86 -15.53
CA VAL A 6 5.50 5.19 -14.20
C VAL A 6 6.32 3.99 -13.75
N THR A 7 7.65 4.12 -13.79
CA THR A 7 8.55 3.13 -13.23
C THR A 7 8.34 3.14 -11.72
N THR A 8 7.57 2.18 -11.21
CA THR A 8 7.26 2.00 -9.79
C THR A 8 8.54 1.55 -9.09
N ASN A 9 9.34 2.52 -8.63
CA ASN A 9 10.43 2.21 -7.71
C ASN A 9 9.80 1.70 -6.41
N PRO A 10 10.06 0.45 -5.98
CA PRO A 10 9.35 -0.22 -4.87
C PRO A 10 9.58 0.40 -3.48
N THR A 11 10.22 1.57 -3.42
CA THR A 11 10.65 2.26 -2.20
C THR A 11 10.03 3.64 -2.03
N ARG A 12 9.15 4.09 -2.94
CA ARG A 12 8.58 5.44 -2.82
C ARG A 12 7.37 5.45 -1.89
N THR A 13 7.56 6.07 -0.73
CA THR A 13 6.53 6.20 0.31
C THR A 13 6.10 7.65 0.45
N VAL A 14 4.82 7.87 0.76
CA VAL A 14 4.22 9.18 1.00
C VAL A 14 3.55 9.16 2.36
N ASN A 15 3.81 10.20 3.16
CA ASN A 15 3.19 10.30 4.46
C ASN A 15 1.77 10.86 4.33
N ILE A 16 0.78 10.10 4.77
CA ILE A 16 -0.62 10.54 4.89
C ILE A 16 -0.97 10.55 6.38
N LEU A 17 -1.09 11.75 6.97
CA LEU A 17 -1.45 11.96 8.38
C LEU A 17 -0.59 11.13 9.36
N GLY A 18 0.71 11.03 9.13
CA GLY A 18 1.63 10.27 9.97
C GLY A 18 1.82 8.80 9.56
N PHE A 19 1.08 8.29 8.57
CA PHE A 19 1.21 6.92 8.09
C PHE A 19 2.00 6.84 6.77
N PRO A 20 3.00 5.95 6.67
CA PRO A 20 3.78 5.77 5.46
C PRO A 20 2.98 4.93 4.44
N VAL A 21 2.47 5.54 3.36
CA VAL A 21 1.74 4.83 2.30
C VAL A 21 2.65 4.62 1.10
N HIS A 22 2.79 3.37 0.66
CA HIS A 22 3.64 3.03 -0.47
C HIS A 22 2.92 3.28 -1.79
N LEU A 23 3.64 3.87 -2.74
CA LEU A 23 3.13 4.13 -4.09
C LEU A 23 3.28 2.90 -4.96
N PHE A 24 2.29 2.01 -4.90
CA PHE A 24 2.22 0.84 -5.76
C PHE A 24 0.88 0.77 -6.50
N ASP A 25 0.90 0.15 -7.67
CA ASP A 25 -0.30 -0.43 -8.27
C ASP A 25 -0.48 -1.90 -7.81
N LEU A 26 -1.65 -2.45 -8.09
CA LEU A 26 -2.02 -3.80 -7.67
C LEU A 26 -1.06 -4.87 -8.21
N GLU A 27 -0.73 -4.79 -9.51
CA GLU A 27 0.09 -5.79 -10.21
C GLU A 27 1.50 -5.88 -9.61
N ASN A 28 2.13 -4.74 -9.33
CA ASN A 28 3.46 -4.69 -8.74
C ASN A 28 3.48 -5.21 -7.30
N VAL A 29 2.46 -4.90 -6.48
CA VAL A 29 2.38 -5.47 -5.13
C VAL A 29 2.18 -6.97 -5.19
N ALA A 30 1.23 -7.44 -5.99
CA ALA A 30 0.94 -8.86 -6.11
C ALA A 30 2.19 -9.64 -6.56
N SER A 31 2.87 -9.16 -7.60
CA SER A 31 4.12 -9.76 -8.09
C SER A 31 5.20 -9.84 -7.01
N LEU A 32 5.37 -8.76 -6.22
CA LEU A 32 6.33 -8.72 -5.11
C LEU A 32 5.99 -9.74 -4.02
N LEU A 33 4.71 -9.86 -3.65
CA LEU A 33 4.26 -10.80 -2.63
C LEU A 33 4.35 -12.24 -3.11
N THR A 34 3.95 -12.53 -4.35
CA THR A 34 4.06 -13.87 -4.96
C THR A 34 5.52 -14.33 -5.00
N GLU A 35 6.45 -13.45 -5.41
CA GLU A 35 7.88 -13.76 -5.40
C GLU A 35 8.40 -13.98 -3.98
N ALA A 36 7.99 -13.17 -3.01
CA ALA A 36 8.40 -13.33 -1.61
C ALA A 36 7.93 -14.66 -1.02
N ILE A 37 6.68 -15.07 -1.31
CA ILE A 37 6.11 -16.35 -0.88
C ILE A 37 6.93 -17.52 -1.45
N ARG A 38 7.32 -17.45 -2.73
CA ARG A 38 8.07 -18.51 -3.41
C ARG A 38 9.53 -18.60 -2.97
N SER A 39 10.22 -17.47 -2.91
CA SER A 39 11.68 -17.41 -2.71
C SER A 39 12.10 -17.35 -1.23
N LYS A 40 11.20 -16.92 -0.34
CA LYS A 40 11.52 -16.69 1.08
C LYS A 40 10.38 -17.20 1.99
N PRO A 41 10.13 -18.52 2.04
CA PRO A 41 8.99 -19.08 2.78
C PRO A 41 9.03 -18.83 4.30
N GLN A 42 10.20 -18.46 4.85
CA GLN A 42 10.36 -18.09 6.26
C GLN A 42 10.26 -16.58 6.51
N ALA A 43 10.20 -15.75 5.46
CA ALA A 43 10.06 -14.32 5.61
C ALA A 43 8.67 -13.99 6.19
N ARG A 44 8.65 -13.01 7.09
CA ARG A 44 7.42 -12.44 7.64
C ARG A 44 7.25 -11.07 7.02
N ILE A 45 6.16 -10.89 6.28
CA ILE A 45 5.81 -9.62 5.63
C ILE A 45 4.43 -9.23 6.14
N ARG A 46 4.33 -8.09 6.81
CA ARG A 46 3.07 -7.49 7.24
C ARG A 46 2.62 -6.48 6.20
N VAL A 47 1.46 -6.74 5.60
CA VAL A 47 0.82 -5.84 4.65
C VAL A 47 -0.38 -5.17 5.32
N ALA A 48 -0.42 -3.84 5.29
CA ALA A 48 -1.56 -3.04 5.75
C ALA A 48 -2.26 -2.41 4.54
N THR A 49 -3.51 -2.78 4.30
CA THR A 49 -4.40 -2.16 3.31
C THR A 49 -5.04 -0.92 3.93
N LEU A 50 -4.27 0.15 4.02
CA LEU A 50 -4.62 1.32 4.81
C LEU A 50 -5.79 2.05 4.17
N ASN A 51 -6.94 2.06 4.85
CA ASN A 51 -8.13 2.82 4.48
C ASN A 51 -8.33 4.05 5.40
N PRO A 52 -9.22 4.99 5.04
CA PRO A 52 -9.45 6.19 5.86
C PRO A 52 -9.87 5.89 7.30
N GLU A 53 -10.68 4.87 7.53
CA GLU A 53 -11.15 4.47 8.86
C GLU A 53 -9.98 4.02 9.75
N MET A 54 -9.04 3.26 9.18
CA MET A 54 -7.81 2.82 9.85
C MET A 54 -6.85 3.98 10.12
N VAL A 55 -6.78 4.96 9.22
CA VAL A 55 -6.00 6.20 9.45
C VAL A 55 -6.54 6.92 10.69
N MET A 56 -7.85 7.17 10.74
CA MET A 56 -8.46 7.86 11.88
C MET A 56 -8.30 7.04 13.17
N ALA A 57 -8.60 5.74 13.13
CA ALA A 57 -8.44 4.87 14.29
C ALA A 57 -6.99 4.79 14.79
N GLY A 58 -6.00 4.81 13.89
CA GLY A 58 -4.59 4.78 14.26
C GLY A 58 -4.04 6.12 14.79
N LEU A 59 -4.74 7.23 14.54
CA LEU A 59 -4.45 8.52 15.18
C LEU A 59 -4.93 8.51 16.64
N ASP A 60 -6.09 7.92 16.89
CA ASP A 60 -6.71 7.87 18.22
C ASP A 60 -6.14 6.75 19.10
N ASN A 61 -5.67 5.65 18.51
CA ASN A 61 -5.11 4.50 19.20
C ASN A 61 -3.59 4.37 18.90
N PRO A 62 -2.70 4.66 19.88
CA PRO A 62 -1.25 4.58 19.70
C PRO A 62 -0.72 3.18 19.33
N GLU A 63 -1.34 2.11 19.84
CA GLU A 63 -0.94 0.74 19.57
C GLU A 63 -1.23 0.35 18.12
N LEU A 64 -2.46 0.62 17.67
CA LEU A 64 -2.84 0.45 16.26
C LEU A 64 -1.97 1.32 15.36
N GLY A 65 -1.77 2.59 15.73
CA GLY A 65 -0.93 3.51 14.98
C GLY A 65 0.51 2.98 14.81
N SER A 66 1.08 2.41 15.87
CA SER A 66 2.42 1.80 15.84
C SER A 66 2.46 0.55 14.95
N ALA A 67 1.43 -0.30 15.03
CA ALA A 67 1.31 -1.48 14.19
C ALA A 67 1.25 -1.12 12.70
N LEU A 68 0.46 -0.11 12.33
CA LEU A 68 0.33 0.37 10.95
C LEU A 68 1.61 1.04 10.43
N ARG A 69 2.27 1.88 11.24
CA ARG A 69 3.53 2.54 10.85
C ARG A 69 4.70 1.57 10.68
N SER A 70 4.68 0.45 11.40
CA SER A 70 5.75 -0.55 11.37
C SER A 70 5.52 -1.66 10.33
N ALA A 71 4.40 -1.65 9.61
CA ALA A 71 4.12 -2.64 8.57
C ALA A 71 5.17 -2.56 7.44
N ASP A 72 5.55 -3.72 6.92
CA ASP A 72 6.56 -3.83 5.86
C ASP A 72 6.04 -3.25 4.53
N LEU A 73 4.73 -3.36 4.31
CA LEU A 73 4.05 -2.74 3.18
C LEU A 73 2.74 -2.12 3.65
N VAL A 74 2.49 -0.90 3.19
CA VAL A 74 1.25 -0.17 3.45
C VAL A 74 0.69 0.26 2.10
N VAL A 75 -0.37 -0.38 1.64
CA VAL A 75 -0.98 -0.13 0.33
C VAL A 75 -2.21 0.77 0.47
N PRO A 76 -2.49 1.64 -0.51
CA PRO A 76 -3.61 2.56 -0.42
C PRO A 76 -4.94 1.86 -0.71
N ASP A 77 -5.69 1.55 0.34
CA ASP A 77 -7.07 1.08 0.25
C ASP A 77 -8.04 2.23 0.50
N GLY A 78 -9.19 2.21 -0.17
CA GLY A 78 -10.22 3.23 0.00
C GLY A 78 -9.97 4.56 -0.74
N THR A 79 -11.08 5.23 -1.04
CA THR A 79 -11.10 6.45 -1.87
C THR A 79 -10.39 7.63 -1.20
N GLY A 80 -10.48 7.77 0.13
CA GLY A 80 -9.89 8.89 0.85
C GLY A 80 -8.36 8.90 0.81
N VAL A 81 -7.73 7.73 0.97
CA VAL A 81 -6.26 7.61 0.91
C VAL A 81 -5.76 7.87 -0.52
N VAL A 82 -6.41 7.30 -1.53
CA VAL A 82 -6.09 7.56 -2.94
C VAL A 82 -6.27 9.04 -3.29
N TRP A 83 -7.35 9.68 -2.82
CA TRP A 83 -7.57 11.10 -3.02
C TRP A 83 -6.45 11.94 -2.39
N ALA A 84 -6.02 11.61 -1.17
CA ALA A 84 -4.94 12.33 -0.49
C ALA A 84 -3.61 12.19 -1.25
N LEU A 85 -3.31 11.00 -1.77
CA LEU A 85 -2.12 10.77 -2.61
C LEU A 85 -2.17 11.55 -3.92
N ARG A 86 -3.33 11.57 -4.59
CA ARG A 86 -3.52 12.36 -5.81
C ARG A 86 -3.37 13.85 -5.55
N ARG A 87 -3.89 14.34 -4.43
CA ARG A 87 -3.72 15.73 -3.98
C ARG A 87 -2.25 16.05 -3.66
N ALA A 88 -1.48 15.09 -3.16
CA ALA A 88 -0.04 15.21 -2.94
C ALA A 88 0.82 15.12 -4.23
N GLY A 89 0.19 15.03 -5.41
CA GLY A 89 0.86 15.04 -6.72
C GLY A 89 0.92 13.68 -7.42
N PHE A 90 0.51 12.60 -6.75
CA PHE A 90 0.54 11.23 -7.31
C PHE A 90 -0.76 10.92 -8.05
N ARG A 91 -1.01 11.66 -9.14
CA ARG A 91 -2.29 11.64 -9.87
C ARG A 91 -2.67 10.27 -10.43
N GLN A 92 -1.68 9.44 -10.75
CA GLN A 92 -1.88 8.10 -11.31
C GLN A 92 -2.09 7.03 -10.23
N GLN A 93 -2.02 7.39 -8.95
CA GLN A 93 -2.20 6.41 -7.88
C GLN A 93 -3.60 5.77 -7.97
N GLN A 94 -3.60 4.45 -7.92
CA GLN A 94 -4.79 3.61 -7.92
C GLN A 94 -5.06 3.05 -6.53
N ARG A 95 -6.30 2.60 -6.32
CA ARG A 95 -6.69 1.88 -5.11
C ARG A 95 -6.16 0.45 -5.22
N VAL A 96 -5.62 -0.05 -4.11
CA VAL A 96 -5.21 -1.46 -3.94
C VAL A 96 -6.04 -2.00 -2.79
N THR A 97 -7.15 -2.66 -3.11
CA THR A 97 -8.01 -3.24 -2.07
C THR A 97 -7.41 -4.53 -1.54
N GLY A 98 -7.72 -4.89 -0.29
CA GLY A 98 -7.26 -6.16 0.27
C GLY A 98 -7.76 -7.39 -0.49
N VAL A 99 -9.01 -7.36 -0.98
CA VAL A 99 -9.59 -8.48 -1.74
C VAL A 99 -8.87 -8.66 -3.08
N ASP A 100 -8.73 -7.59 -3.87
CA ASP A 100 -8.06 -7.66 -5.17
C ASP A 100 -6.59 -8.09 -5.00
N LEU A 101 -5.95 -7.63 -3.93
CA LEU A 101 -4.56 -7.97 -3.64
C LEU A 101 -4.38 -9.46 -3.32
N VAL A 102 -5.25 -10.02 -2.48
CA VAL A 102 -5.20 -11.45 -2.15
C VAL A 102 -5.50 -12.29 -3.38
N GLU A 103 -6.53 -11.94 -4.15
CA GLU A 103 -6.87 -12.63 -5.40
C GLU A 103 -5.71 -12.61 -6.40
N ALA A 104 -5.10 -11.45 -6.64
CA ALA A 104 -3.97 -11.33 -7.55
C ALA A 104 -2.69 -12.04 -7.07
N THR A 105 -2.49 -12.15 -5.75
CA THR A 105 -1.29 -12.80 -5.18
C THR A 105 -1.38 -14.33 -5.22
N LEU A 106 -2.60 -14.88 -5.12
CA LEU A 106 -2.87 -16.31 -5.02
C LEU A 106 -3.26 -16.98 -6.36
N ALA A 107 -3.41 -16.20 -7.42
CA ALA A 107 -3.65 -16.69 -8.79
C ALA A 107 -2.42 -17.43 -9.36
#